data_AF-A0A7C1EP99-F1
#
_entry.id   AF-A0A7C1EP99-F1
#
_cell.length_a   1.000
_cell.length_b   1.000
_cell.length_c   1.000
_cell.angle_alpha   90.00
_cell.angle_beta   90.00
_cell.angle_gamma   90.00
#
_symmetry.space_group_name_H-M   'P 1'
#
loop_
_entity.id
_entity.type
_entity.pdbx_description
1 polymer ?
#
loop_
_entity_poly.entity_id
_entity_poly.type
_entity_poly.pdbx_seq_one_letter_code
_entity_poly.pdbx_strand_id
1 'polypeptide(L)'
;MLSQLKLPRTQQDWAVFYCRVMALFALQGLVLMALYTLRGFDAHPDTMPPGLKLDPLHSVIHLVTGLIGAYIGFGRPSAAVRFIQIFSVFYLLLAVLGTFTHFHFGMQLQLEENALHWPLGLLAALIGFAPQWLRARTPSA
;
A
#
# COMPACT_ATOMS: atom_id res chain seq x y z
N MET A 1 -24.96 -8.14 -14.83
CA MET A 1 -23.58 -8.59 -14.53
C MET A 1 -23.03 -8.06 -13.20
N LEU A 2 -23.64 -7.02 -12.58
CA LEU A 2 -23.22 -6.49 -11.27
C LEU A 2 -23.75 -7.24 -10.04
N SER A 3 -24.71 -8.18 -10.20
CA SER A 3 -25.35 -8.90 -9.09
C SER A 3 -24.50 -10.00 -8.43
N GLN A 4 -23.31 -10.29 -8.97
CA GLN A 4 -22.39 -11.31 -8.45
C GLN A 4 -21.27 -10.71 -7.57
N LEU A 5 -21.17 -9.38 -7.47
CA LEU A 5 -20.17 -8.72 -6.64
C LEU A 5 -20.57 -8.87 -5.16
N LYS A 6 -20.04 -9.91 -4.51
CA LYS A 6 -20.13 -10.04 -3.05
C LYS A 6 -19.22 -8.99 -2.42
N LEU A 7 -19.81 -7.87 -2.01
CA LEU A 7 -19.09 -6.85 -1.25
C LEU A 7 -18.56 -7.46 0.07
N PRO A 8 -17.36 -7.05 0.52
CA PRO A 8 -16.82 -7.50 1.80
C PRO A 8 -17.77 -7.11 2.94
N ARG A 9 -18.05 -8.04 3.85
CA ARG A 9 -19.03 -7.83 4.94
C ARG A 9 -18.36 -7.73 6.31
N THR A 10 -17.25 -8.44 6.50
CA THR A 10 -16.52 -8.45 7.76
C THR A 10 -15.21 -7.67 7.64
N GLN A 11 -14.64 -7.31 8.80
CA GLN A 11 -13.28 -6.74 8.87
C GLN A 11 -12.27 -7.61 8.11
N GLN A 12 -12.38 -8.93 8.29
CA GLN A 12 -11.52 -9.91 7.64
C GLN A 12 -11.67 -9.88 6.12
N ASP A 13 -12.90 -9.81 5.59
CA ASP A 13 -13.14 -9.73 4.15
C ASP A 13 -12.54 -8.46 3.55
N TRP A 14 -12.71 -7.31 4.23
CA TRP A 14 -12.14 -6.03 3.79
C TRP A 14 -10.62 -6.08 3.80
N ALA A 15 -10.01 -6.66 4.83
CA ALA A 15 -8.56 -6.81 4.92
C ALA A 15 -8.01 -7.70 3.79
N VAL A 16 -8.67 -8.83 3.53
CA VAL A 16 -8.29 -9.74 2.44
C VAL A 16 -8.44 -9.05 1.08
N PHE A 17 -9.53 -8.31 0.87
CA PHE A 17 -9.73 -7.55 -0.35
C PHE A 17 -8.64 -6.50 -0.55
N TYR A 18 -8.30 -5.74 0.49
CA TYR A 18 -7.19 -4.78 0.46
C TYR A 18 -5.87 -5.46 0.08
N CYS A 19 -5.53 -6.58 0.73
CA CYS A 19 -4.33 -7.35 0.42
C CYS A 19 -4.28 -7.84 -1.05
N ARG A 20 -5.42 -8.22 -1.64
CA ARG A 20 -5.49 -8.61 -3.05
C ARG A 20 -5.24 -7.42 -3.98
N VAL A 21 -5.81 -6.25 -3.65
CA VAL A 21 -5.58 -5.00 -4.40
C VAL A 21 -4.09 -4.61 -4.39
N MET A 22 -3.33 -4.97 -3.35
CA MET A 22 -1.88 -4.74 -3.31
C MET A 22 -1.08 -5.51 -4.37
N ALA A 23 -1.68 -6.47 -5.09
CA ALA A 23 -1.06 -7.00 -6.30
C ALA A 23 -0.79 -5.90 -7.35
N LEU A 24 -1.54 -4.79 -7.34
CA LEU A 24 -1.27 -3.63 -8.18
C LEU A 24 0.04 -2.92 -7.81
N PHE A 25 0.44 -2.94 -6.54
CA PHE A 25 1.75 -2.41 -6.12
C PHE A 25 2.89 -3.29 -6.63
N ALA A 26 2.70 -4.61 -6.57
CA ALA A 26 3.68 -5.55 -7.12
C ALA A 26 3.84 -5.31 -8.62
N LEU A 27 2.73 -5.16 -9.35
CA LEU A 27 2.74 -4.87 -10.77
C LEU A 27 3.42 -3.53 -11.08
N GLN A 28 3.08 -2.46 -10.34
CA GLN A 28 3.68 -1.14 -10.52
C GLN A 28 5.20 -1.19 -10.30
N GLY A 29 5.65 -1.80 -9.20
CA GLY A 29 7.08 -1.96 -8.88
C GLY A 29 7.81 -2.80 -9.93
N LEU A 30 7.19 -3.89 -10.41
CA LEU A 30 7.77 -4.73 -11.46
C LEU A 30 7.91 -3.97 -12.78
N VAL A 31 6.88 -3.24 -13.20
CA VAL A 31 6.90 -2.42 -14.42
C VAL A 31 8.00 -1.36 -14.31
N LEU A 32 8.12 -0.70 -13.17
CA LEU A 32 9.16 0.30 -12.96
C LEU A 32 10.56 -0.30 -12.96
N MET A 33 10.77 -1.45 -12.31
CA MET A 33 12.04 -2.17 -12.38
C MET A 33 12.41 -2.53 -13.81
N ALA A 34 11.44 -3.00 -14.62
CA ALA A 34 11.68 -3.25 -16.03
C ALA A 34 12.07 -1.96 -16.78
N LEU A 35 11.40 -0.83 -16.54
CA LEU A 35 11.76 0.44 -17.16
C LEU A 35 13.17 0.91 -16.77
N TYR A 36 13.56 0.76 -15.50
CA TYR A 36 14.92 1.07 -15.04
C TYR A 36 15.98 0.14 -15.65
N THR A 37 15.65 -1.14 -15.87
CA THR A 37 16.58 -2.05 -16.58
C THR A 37 16.80 -1.64 -18.04
N LEU A 38 15.82 -1.00 -18.68
CA LEU A 38 15.92 -0.53 -20.06
C LEU A 38 16.57 0.85 -20.18
N ARG A 39 16.41 1.72 -19.17
CA ARG A 39 16.82 3.13 -19.22
C ARG A 39 18.07 3.46 -18.41
N GLY A 40 18.52 2.54 -17.56
CA GLY A 40 19.56 2.76 -16.56
C GLY A 40 18.95 3.02 -15.18
N PHE A 41 19.55 2.45 -14.13
CA PHE A 41 19.12 2.62 -12.74
C PHE A 41 19.42 4.02 -12.17
N ASP A 42 20.19 4.83 -12.89
CA ASP A 42 20.51 6.23 -12.63
C ASP A 42 19.53 7.20 -13.32
N ALA A 43 18.56 6.69 -14.11
CA ALA A 43 17.56 7.51 -14.77
C ALA A 43 16.73 8.32 -13.76
N HIS A 44 16.49 9.60 -14.05
CA HIS A 44 15.70 10.46 -13.19
C HIS A 44 14.21 10.04 -13.19
N PRO A 45 13.51 10.00 -12.03
CA PRO A 45 12.11 9.56 -11.96
C PRO A 45 11.15 10.34 -12.86
N ASP A 46 11.42 11.62 -13.12
CA ASP A 46 10.60 12.46 -14.00
C ASP A 46 10.59 12.02 -15.47
N THR A 47 11.54 11.18 -15.87
CA THR A 47 11.55 10.60 -17.21
C THR A 47 10.52 9.48 -17.36
N MET A 48 9.97 8.95 -16.26
CA MET A 48 9.01 7.86 -16.26
C MET A 48 7.60 8.33 -16.65
N PRO A 49 6.74 7.41 -17.15
CA PRO A 49 5.35 7.75 -17.48
C PRO A 49 4.59 8.35 -16.29
N PRO A 50 3.54 9.16 -16.55
CA PRO A 50 2.67 9.67 -15.50
C PRO A 50 2.13 8.55 -14.59
N GLY A 51 2.18 8.77 -13.28
CA GLY A 51 1.80 7.76 -12.27
C GLY A 51 2.88 6.71 -11.95
N LEU A 52 4.05 6.78 -12.62
CA LEU A 52 5.19 5.88 -12.40
C LEU A 52 6.48 6.63 -12.05
N LYS A 53 6.40 7.86 -11.53
CA LYS A 53 7.56 8.69 -11.18
C LYS A 53 8.20 8.31 -9.84
N LEU A 54 8.42 7.02 -9.60
CA LEU A 54 9.08 6.54 -8.39
C LEU A 54 10.54 6.23 -8.70
N ASP A 55 11.45 6.57 -7.79
CA ASP A 55 12.85 6.15 -7.87
C ASP A 55 13.00 4.61 -7.79
N PRO A 56 14.18 4.06 -8.16
CA PRO A 56 14.38 2.62 -8.14
C PRO A 56 14.17 1.97 -6.77
N LEU A 57 14.63 2.60 -5.69
CA LEU A 57 14.50 2.05 -4.35
C LEU A 57 13.02 2.00 -3.93
N HIS A 58 12.27 3.07 -4.19
CA HIS A 58 10.84 3.14 -3.92
C HIS A 58 10.06 2.08 -4.72
N SER A 59 10.45 1.86 -5.98
CA SER A 59 9.88 0.83 -6.85
C SER A 59 10.12 -0.59 -6.31
N VAL A 60 11.29 -0.87 -5.72
CA VAL A 60 11.57 -2.15 -5.02
C VAL A 60 10.68 -2.31 -3.80
N ILE A 61 10.49 -1.25 -3.00
CA ILE A 61 9.61 -1.30 -1.83
C ILE A 61 8.16 -1.62 -2.25
N HIS A 62 7.66 -0.98 -3.31
CA HIS A 62 6.34 -1.27 -3.88
C HIS A 62 6.25 -2.73 -4.35
N LEU A 63 7.27 -3.23 -5.04
CA LEU A 63 7.32 -4.61 -5.49
C LEU A 63 7.23 -5.60 -4.32
N VAL A 64 8.13 -5.47 -3.34
CA VAL A 64 8.21 -6.38 -2.18
C VAL A 64 6.93 -6.31 -1.35
N THR A 65 6.47 -5.10 -1.02
CA THR A 65 5.28 -4.90 -0.18
C THR A 65 4.02 -5.40 -0.89
N GLY A 66 3.92 -5.15 -2.20
CA GLY A 66 2.85 -5.66 -3.04
C GLY A 66 2.82 -7.18 -3.13
N LEU A 67 4.00 -7.83 -3.26
CA LEU A 67 4.11 -9.29 -3.28
C LEU A 67 3.69 -9.92 -1.95
N ILE A 68 4.12 -9.33 -0.82
CA ILE A 68 3.70 -9.78 0.51
C ILE A 68 2.18 -9.64 0.67
N GLY A 69 1.63 -8.48 0.28
CA GLY A 69 0.19 -8.22 0.30
C GLY A 69 -0.59 -9.24 -0.56
N ALA A 70 -0.15 -9.46 -1.79
CA ALA A 70 -0.76 -10.44 -2.70
C ALA A 70 -0.69 -11.86 -2.14
N TYR A 71 0.47 -12.29 -1.63
CA TYR A 71 0.63 -13.60 -0.99
C TYR A 71 -0.33 -13.78 0.18
N ILE A 72 -0.53 -12.75 1.00
CA ILE A 72 -1.48 -12.80 2.11
C ILE A 72 -2.93 -12.82 1.59
N GLY A 73 -3.27 -11.98 0.61
CA GLY A 73 -4.63 -11.87 0.07
C GLY A 73 -5.12 -13.10 -0.69
N PHE A 74 -4.20 -13.83 -1.34
CA PHE A 74 -4.52 -15.03 -2.13
C PHE A 74 -4.13 -16.34 -1.45
N GLY A 75 -3.05 -16.37 -0.68
CA GLY A 75 -2.46 -17.59 -0.11
C GLY A 75 -2.56 -17.72 1.41
N ARG A 76 -2.59 -16.61 2.17
CA ARG A 76 -2.72 -16.65 3.65
C ARG A 76 -3.72 -15.63 4.22
N PRO A 77 -5.02 -15.76 3.91
CA PRO A 77 -6.03 -14.77 4.31
C PRO A 77 -6.07 -14.47 5.81
N SER A 78 -5.83 -15.47 6.68
CA SER A 78 -5.85 -15.30 8.14
C SER A 78 -4.84 -14.26 8.66
N ALA A 79 -3.78 -13.95 7.90
CA ALA A 79 -2.81 -12.92 8.25
C ALA A 79 -3.20 -11.50 7.81
N ALA A 80 -4.26 -11.34 7.02
CA ALA A 80 -4.61 -10.09 6.35
C ALA A 80 -4.81 -8.92 7.32
N VAL A 81 -5.60 -9.10 8.39
CA VAL A 81 -5.87 -8.03 9.37
C VAL A 81 -4.57 -7.55 10.02
N ARG A 82 -3.71 -8.48 10.47
CA ARG A 82 -2.44 -8.10 11.11
C ARG A 82 -1.51 -7.39 10.13
N PHE A 83 -1.47 -7.84 8.90
CA PHE A 83 -0.65 -7.21 7.87
C PHE A 83 -1.13 -5.79 7.54
N ILE A 84 -2.43 -5.55 7.32
CA ILE A 84 -2.92 -4.20 7.03
C ILE A 84 -2.71 -3.24 8.20
N GLN A 85 -2.71 -3.73 9.44
CA GLN A 85 -2.39 -2.92 10.60
C GLN A 85 -0.94 -2.45 10.55
N ILE A 86 0.02 -3.37 10.35
CA ILE A 86 1.44 -3.03 10.19
C ILE A 86 1.66 -2.09 9.01
N PHE A 87 1.06 -2.43 7.86
CA PHE A 87 1.14 -1.63 6.64
C PHE A 87 0.61 -0.22 6.86
N SER A 88 -0.54 -0.05 7.54
CA SER A 88 -1.13 1.25 7.80
C SER A 88 -0.24 2.15 8.67
N VAL A 89 0.39 1.59 9.71
CA VAL A 89 1.34 2.35 10.54
C VAL A 89 2.54 2.78 9.70
N PHE A 90 3.13 1.85 8.94
CA PHE A 90 4.25 2.16 8.05
C PHE A 90 3.90 3.24 7.00
N TYR A 91 2.75 3.11 6.32
CA TYR A 91 2.30 4.05 5.29
C TYR A 91 1.98 5.43 5.85
N LEU A 92 1.36 5.51 7.03
CA LEU A 92 1.09 6.79 7.67
C LEU A 92 2.38 7.47 8.17
N LEU A 93 3.36 6.69 8.65
CA LEU A 93 4.68 7.24 9.00
C LEU A 93 5.40 7.79 7.77
N LEU A 94 5.39 7.06 6.64
CA LEU A 94 5.91 7.56 5.36
C LEU A 94 5.17 8.84 4.93
N ALA A 95 3.83 8.85 4.98
CA ALA A 95 3.02 9.99 4.61
C ALA A 95 3.39 11.25 5.41
N VAL A 96 3.53 11.12 6.73
CA VAL A 96 3.93 12.21 7.63
C VAL A 96 5.35 12.67 7.31
N LEU A 97 6.32 11.75 7.19
CA LEU A 97 7.71 12.10 6.89
C LEU A 97 7.83 12.82 5.53
N GLY A 98 7.17 12.29 4.50
CA GLY A 98 7.17 12.88 3.16
C GLY A 98 6.43 14.20 3.03
N THR A 99 5.66 14.61 4.04
CA THR A 99 5.10 15.96 4.11
C THR A 99 6.15 17.01 4.48
N PHE A 100 7.20 16.62 5.23
CA PHE A 100 8.22 17.56 5.71
C PHE A 100 9.55 17.48 4.96
N THR A 101 9.81 16.38 4.22
CA THR A 101 11.05 16.22 3.45
C THR A 101 10.83 15.43 2.16
N HIS A 102 11.47 15.89 1.08
CA HIS A 102 11.50 15.21 -0.22
C HIS A 102 12.48 14.04 -0.29
N PHE A 103 13.36 13.92 0.71
CA PHE A 103 14.31 12.81 0.84
C PHE A 103 14.15 12.15 2.21
N HIS A 104 13.78 10.87 2.23
CA HIS A 104 13.72 10.08 3.46
C HIS A 104 13.95 8.60 3.15
N PHE A 105 14.68 7.92 4.03
CA PHE A 105 15.13 6.53 3.84
C PHE A 105 15.89 6.28 2.52
N GLY A 106 16.56 7.30 1.98
CA GLY A 106 17.30 7.21 0.71
C GLY A 106 16.42 7.24 -0.56
N MET A 107 15.10 7.45 -0.41
CA MET A 107 14.16 7.61 -1.53
C MET A 107 13.89 9.08 -1.81
N GLN A 108 13.58 9.37 -3.07
CA GLN A 108 13.03 10.64 -3.52
C GLN A 108 11.50 10.51 -3.58
N LEU A 109 10.82 11.13 -2.62
CA LEU A 109 9.36 11.28 -2.62
C LEU A 109 9.04 12.73 -2.94
N GLN A 110 8.57 13.02 -4.15
CA GLN A 110 7.97 14.32 -4.38
C GLN A 110 6.60 14.38 -3.71
N LEU A 111 6.07 15.60 -3.60
CA LEU A 111 4.84 15.86 -2.86
C LEU A 111 3.64 15.09 -3.46
N GLU A 112 3.61 14.97 -4.78
CA GLU A 112 2.55 14.29 -5.52
C GLU A 112 2.53 12.78 -5.22
N GLU A 113 3.69 12.13 -5.18
CA GLU A 113 3.79 10.70 -4.84
C GLU A 113 3.51 10.47 -3.35
N ASN A 114 3.96 11.37 -2.48
CA ASN A 114 3.66 11.29 -1.05
C ASN A 114 2.15 11.43 -0.76
N ALA A 115 1.42 12.21 -1.55
CA ALA A 115 -0.01 12.44 -1.34
C ALA A 115 -0.84 11.15 -1.36
N LEU A 116 -0.43 10.12 -2.11
CA LEU A 116 -1.12 8.83 -2.17
C LEU A 116 -0.94 7.98 -0.90
N HIS A 117 0.11 8.22 -0.10
CA HIS A 117 0.35 7.48 1.13
C HIS A 117 -0.71 7.77 2.19
N TRP A 118 -1.23 9.00 2.22
CA TRP A 118 -2.29 9.43 3.12
C TRP A 118 -3.60 8.62 2.96
N PRO A 119 -4.30 8.64 1.81
CA PRO A 119 -5.56 7.93 1.66
C PRO A 119 -5.38 6.41 1.79
N LEU A 120 -4.27 5.86 1.32
CA LEU A 120 -4.00 4.42 1.42
C LEU A 120 -3.73 3.97 2.85
N GLY A 121 -2.90 4.71 3.59
CA GLY A 121 -2.60 4.46 4.99
C GLY A 121 -3.83 4.63 5.88
N LEU A 122 -4.61 5.69 5.67
CA LEU A 122 -5.86 5.95 6.41
C LEU A 122 -6.91 4.87 6.14
N LEU A 123 -7.10 4.47 4.88
CA LEU A 123 -8.02 3.38 4.55
C LEU A 123 -7.59 2.06 5.19
N ALA A 124 -6.30 1.73 5.14
CA ALA A 124 -5.76 0.54 5.80
C ALA A 124 -5.96 0.60 7.33
N ALA A 125 -5.76 1.77 7.95
CA ALA A 125 -5.98 1.97 9.38
C ALA A 125 -7.46 1.83 9.75
N LEU A 126 -8.36 2.38 8.94
CA LEU A 126 -9.81 2.26 9.12
C LEU A 126 -10.24 0.79 9.10
N ILE A 127 -9.76 0.01 8.13
CA ILE A 127 -10.07 -1.42 8.04
C ILE A 127 -9.38 -2.20 9.18
N GLY A 128 -8.14 -1.87 9.51
CA GLY A 128 -7.30 -2.61 10.45
C GLY A 128 -7.65 -2.40 11.93
N PHE A 129 -8.03 -1.19 12.31
CA PHE A 129 -8.18 -0.81 13.73
C PHE A 129 -9.60 -0.42 14.13
N ALA A 130 -10.39 0.24 13.26
CA ALA A 130 -11.67 0.80 13.69
C ALA A 130 -12.65 -0.24 14.26
N PRO A 131 -12.81 -1.45 13.69
CA PRO A 131 -13.70 -2.46 14.27
C PRO A 131 -13.27 -2.93 15.66
N GLN A 132 -11.96 -2.99 15.95
CA GLN A 132 -11.44 -3.38 17.26
C GLN A 132 -11.68 -2.27 18.29
N TRP A 133 -11.44 -1.03 17.90
CA TRP A 133 -11.66 0.15 18.72
C TRP A 133 -13.14 0.33 19.10
N LEU A 134 -14.07 0.10 18.15
CA LEU A 134 -15.51 0.17 18.40
C LEU A 134 -15.98 -0.92 19.38
N ARG A 135 -15.45 -2.15 19.26
CA ARG A 135 -15.74 -3.24 20.21
C ARG A 135 -15.23 -2.95 21.61
N ALA A 136 -14.06 -2.32 21.75
CA ALA A 136 -13.52 -1.96 23.06
C ALA A 136 -14.33 -0.86 23.78
N ARG A 137 -15.16 -0.10 23.05
CA ARG A 137 -15.97 0.99 23.57
C ARG A 137 -17.44 0.65 23.81
N THR A 138 -17.88 -0.54 23.40
CA THR A 138 -19.24 -1.01 23.63
C THR A 138 -19.23 -1.87 24.90
N PRO A 139 -19.83 -1.42 26.02
CA PRO A 139 -19.97 -2.25 27.21
C PRO A 139 -20.80 -3.49 26.86
N SER A 140 -20.36 -4.66 27.30
CA SER A 140 -21.20 -5.86 27.29
C SER A 140 -22.42 -5.59 28.18
N ALA A 141 -23.59 -5.48 27.55
CA ALA A 141 -24.88 -5.38 28.23
C ALA A 141 -25.20 -6.67 29.00
#